data_AF-A0A7Y7M7T7-F1
#
_entry.id   AF-A0A7Y7M7T7-F1
#
_cell.length_a   1.000
_cell.length_b   1.000
_cell.length_c   1.000
_cell.angle_alpha   90.00
_cell.angle_beta   90.00
_cell.angle_gamma   90.00
#
_symmetry.space_group_name_H-M   'P 1'
#
loop_
_entity.id
_entity.type
_entity.pdbx_description
1 polymer ?
#
loop_
_entity_poly.entity_id
_entity_poly.type
_entity_poly.pdbx_seq_one_letter_code
_entity_poly.pdbx_strand_id
1 'polypeptide(L)'
;MRIEASGRGIVERPLDPALQTMAIDRVFWSHFSPNLAPSAWVIGVLVGLMGLDVRTALLALVAGNVIGGLPVALCAAMGPATGLPQIEASRLAFGMAGKRVPALINWASCVGWDAVNNVPSTVALVLL
;
A
#
# COMPACT_ATOMS: atom_id res chain seq x y z
N MET A 1 5.54 -23.32 16.05
CA MET A 1 5.51 -22.87 14.64
C MET A 1 5.76 -24.09 13.76
N ARG A 2 4.70 -24.81 13.38
CA ARG A 2 4.82 -26.00 12.54
C ARG A 2 4.60 -25.58 11.09
N ILE A 3 5.71 -25.36 10.38
CA ILE A 3 5.71 -25.22 8.93
C ILE A 3 5.49 -26.64 8.39
N GLU A 4 4.23 -27.01 8.16
CA GLU A 4 3.96 -28.23 7.40
C GLU A 4 4.25 -27.98 5.92
N ALA A 5 5.11 -28.84 5.40
CA ALA A 5 5.68 -28.84 4.08
C ALA A 5 4.64 -29.11 2.97
N SER A 6 3.88 -28.09 2.58
CA SER A 6 3.32 -28.02 1.24
C SER A 6 4.31 -27.23 0.39
N GLY A 7 5.05 -27.89 -0.50
CA GLY A 7 6.03 -27.30 -1.41
C GLY A 7 5.44 -26.36 -2.48
N ARG A 8 4.31 -25.73 -2.18
CA ARG A 8 3.67 -24.67 -2.94
C ARG A 8 3.36 -23.58 -1.93
N GLY A 9 4.05 -22.44 -1.98
CA GLY A 9 3.79 -21.27 -1.13
C GLY A 9 2.42 -20.63 -1.42
N ILE A 10 1.34 -21.39 -1.22
CA ILE A 10 -0.04 -21.01 -1.48
C ILE A 10 -0.72 -20.97 -0.11
N VAL A 11 -1.27 -19.82 0.25
CA VAL A 11 -2.06 -19.68 1.47
C VAL A 11 -3.40 -20.39 1.25
N GLU A 12 -3.54 -21.59 1.78
CA GLU A 12 -4.69 -22.47 1.52
C GLU A 12 -5.94 -22.11 2.34
N ARG A 13 -5.78 -21.43 3.47
CA ARG A 13 -6.87 -21.15 4.42
C ARG A 13 -6.71 -19.79 5.09
N PRO A 14 -7.84 -19.11 5.42
CA PRO A 14 -7.84 -17.92 6.25
C PRO A 14 -7.06 -18.13 7.54
N LEU A 15 -6.27 -17.13 7.97
CA LEU A 15 -5.60 -17.16 9.26
C LEU A 15 -6.61 -17.23 10.41
N ASP A 16 -6.36 -18.13 11.36
CA ASP A 16 -7.15 -18.28 12.58
C ASP A 16 -7.21 -16.92 13.33
N PRO A 17 -8.40 -16.42 13.73
CA PRO A 17 -8.55 -15.17 14.46
C PRO A 17 -7.64 -15.07 15.71
N ALA A 18 -7.34 -16.19 16.35
CA ALA A 18 -6.44 -16.23 17.52
C ALA A 18 -4.97 -15.91 17.19
N LEU A 19 -4.58 -15.96 15.91
CA LEU A 19 -3.22 -15.67 15.42
C LEU A 19 -3.08 -14.24 14.86
N GLN A 20 -4.19 -13.48 14.78
CA GLN A 20 -4.17 -12.08 14.35
C GLN A 20 -3.55 -11.20 15.44
N THR A 21 -2.23 -11.02 15.36
CA THR A 21 -1.42 -10.33 16.38
C THR A 21 -1.28 -8.83 16.15
N MET A 22 -1.75 -8.31 15.00
CA MET A 22 -1.60 -6.90 14.67
C MET A 22 -2.70 -6.08 15.34
N ALA A 23 -2.34 -5.42 16.44
CA ALA A 23 -3.21 -4.49 17.12
C ALA A 23 -3.56 -3.28 16.21
N ILE A 24 -4.78 -2.73 16.40
CA ILE A 24 -5.36 -1.72 15.50
C ILE A 24 -4.54 -0.42 15.46
N ASP A 25 -3.86 -0.09 16.57
CA ASP A 25 -2.96 1.06 16.68
C ASP A 25 -1.77 0.96 15.73
N ARG A 26 -1.28 -0.26 15.48
CA ARG A 26 -0.11 -0.51 14.62
C ARG A 26 -0.41 -0.30 13.14
N VAL A 27 -1.67 -0.42 12.74
CA VAL A 27 -2.11 -0.18 11.35
C VAL A 27 -1.94 1.29 10.98
N PHE A 28 -2.21 2.20 11.92
CA PHE A 28 -1.98 3.63 11.70
C PHE A 28 -0.48 3.91 11.51
N TRP A 29 0.37 3.42 12.41
CA TRP A 29 1.81 3.67 12.34
C TRP A 29 2.47 3.07 11.10
N SER A 30 2.03 1.88 10.66
CA SER A 30 2.55 1.24 9.45
C SER A 30 2.22 2.02 8.18
N HIS A 31 1.09 2.72 8.16
CA HIS A 31 0.73 3.59 7.02
C HIS A 31 1.30 4.99 7.17
N PHE A 32 1.40 5.53 8.38
CA PHE A 32 1.89 6.88 8.62
C PHE A 32 3.37 7.02 8.26
N SER A 33 4.22 6.06 8.65
CA SER A 33 5.66 6.11 8.39
C SER A 33 6.03 6.33 6.91
N PRO A 34 5.52 5.56 5.93
CA PRO A 34 5.83 5.78 4.52
C PRO A 34 5.22 7.05 3.92
N ASN A 35 4.20 7.66 4.54
CA ASN A 35 3.62 8.92 4.04
C ASN A 35 4.50 10.14 4.37
N LEU A 36 5.47 10.02 5.29
CA LEU A 36 6.47 11.05 5.55
C LEU A 36 7.60 11.08 4.51
N ALA A 37 7.52 10.22 3.49
CA ALA A 37 8.58 10.04 2.53
C ALA A 37 8.69 11.19 1.52
N PRO A 38 9.84 11.30 0.79
CA PRO A 38 10.11 12.42 -0.12
C PRO A 38 9.05 12.63 -1.21
N SER A 39 8.33 11.57 -1.58
CA SER A 39 7.23 11.61 -2.55
C SER A 39 6.14 12.64 -2.17
N ALA A 40 5.78 12.72 -0.89
CA ALA A 40 4.78 13.66 -0.41
C ALA A 40 5.23 15.13 -0.57
N TRP A 41 6.53 15.39 -0.46
CA TRP A 41 7.11 16.72 -0.63
C TRP A 41 7.03 17.18 -2.08
N VAL A 42 7.35 16.29 -3.02
CA VAL A 42 7.27 16.58 -4.47
C VAL A 42 5.83 16.93 -4.86
N ILE A 43 4.85 16.20 -4.35
CA ILE A 43 3.43 16.47 -4.61
C ILE A 43 3.04 17.86 -4.06
N GLY A 44 3.49 18.21 -2.84
CA GLY A 44 3.24 19.53 -2.26
C GLY A 44 3.80 20.68 -3.11
N VAL A 45 5.03 20.53 -3.63
CA VAL A 45 5.65 21.52 -4.53
C VAL A 45 4.88 21.62 -5.86
N LEU A 46 4.44 20.49 -6.43
CA LEU A 46 3.67 20.47 -7.67
C LEU A 46 2.35 21.24 -7.55
N VAL A 47 1.64 21.10 -6.43
CA VAL A 47 0.39 21.85 -6.17
C VAL A 47 0.67 23.36 -6.10
N GLY A 48 1.79 23.76 -5.51
CA GLY A 48 2.22 25.17 -5.51
C GLY A 48 2.57 25.70 -6.90
N LEU A 49 3.25 24.89 -7.72
CA LEU A 49 3.59 25.24 -9.11
C LEU A 49 2.36 25.36 -10.02
N MET A 50 1.25 24.67 -9.69
CA MET A 50 -0.01 24.80 -10.40
C MET A 50 -0.74 26.13 -10.14
N GLY A 51 -0.19 27.02 -9.30
CA GLY A 51 -0.74 28.35 -9.06
C GLY A 51 -2.05 28.36 -8.26
N LEU A 52 -2.35 27.28 -7.53
CA LEU A 52 -3.53 27.20 -6.67
C LEU A 52 -3.33 28.03 -5.39
N ASP A 53 -4.38 28.76 -5.00
CA ASP A 53 -4.44 29.37 -3.68
C ASP A 53 -4.32 28.30 -2.57
N VAL A 54 -3.66 28.64 -1.46
CA VAL A 54 -3.36 27.72 -0.35
C VAL A 54 -4.64 27.06 0.19
N ARG A 55 -5.76 27.79 0.23
CA ARG A 55 -7.04 27.23 0.73
C ARG A 55 -7.61 26.21 -0.25
N THR A 56 -7.54 26.49 -1.54
CA THR A 56 -8.02 25.59 -2.59
C THR A 56 -7.13 24.35 -2.70
N ALA A 57 -5.81 24.51 -2.58
CA ALA A 57 -4.84 23.43 -2.53
C ALA A 57 -5.11 22.49 -1.35
N LEU A 58 -5.36 23.02 -0.16
CA LEU A 58 -5.66 22.22 1.03
C LEU A 58 -6.98 21.45 0.87
N LEU A 59 -8.03 22.10 0.34
CA LEU A 59 -9.30 21.44 0.09
C LEU A 59 -9.17 20.33 -0.96
N ALA A 60 -8.44 20.57 -2.04
CA ALA A 60 -8.17 19.57 -3.08
C ALA A 60 -7.37 18.38 -2.51
N LEU A 61 -6.39 18.64 -1.64
CA LEU A 61 -5.61 17.60 -0.98
C LEU A 61 -6.47 16.73 -0.07
N VAL A 62 -7.31 17.35 0.77
CA VAL A 62 -8.22 16.61 1.66
C VAL A 62 -9.25 15.81 0.86
N ALA A 63 -9.87 16.44 -0.13
CA ALA A 63 -10.84 15.76 -1.00
C ALA A 63 -10.21 14.59 -1.76
N GLY A 64 -9.00 14.79 -2.31
CA GLY A 64 -8.25 13.74 -2.99
C GLY A 64 -7.88 12.58 -2.08
N ASN A 65 -7.48 12.85 -0.84
CA ASN A 65 -7.19 11.80 0.15
C ASN A 65 -8.44 11.02 0.55
N VAL A 66 -9.58 11.69 0.72
CA VAL A 66 -10.85 11.00 1.04
C VAL A 66 -11.29 10.12 -0.13
N ILE A 67 -11.29 10.67 -1.35
CA ILE A 67 -11.72 9.95 -2.55
C ILE A 67 -10.79 8.77 -2.86
N GLY A 68 -9.47 8.98 -2.77
CA GLY A 68 -8.47 7.94 -3.02
C GLY A 68 -8.36 6.91 -1.89
N GLY A 69 -8.60 7.33 -0.64
CA GLY A 69 -8.56 6.47 0.53
C GLY A 69 -9.78 5.56 0.65
N LEU A 70 -10.94 5.95 0.14
CA LEU A 70 -12.17 5.16 0.21
C LEU A 70 -12.03 3.75 -0.41
N PRO A 71 -11.56 3.57 -1.66
CA PRO A 71 -11.32 2.25 -2.25
C PRO A 71 -10.31 1.42 -1.46
N VAL A 72 -9.27 2.06 -0.92
CA VAL A 72 -8.24 1.39 -0.11
C VAL A 72 -8.82 0.93 1.22
N ALA A 73 -9.65 1.74 1.87
CA ALA A 73 -10.33 1.40 3.11
C ALA A 73 -11.31 0.23 2.91
N LEU A 74 -12.05 0.20 1.79
CA LEU A 74 -12.91 -0.92 1.43
C LEU A 74 -12.10 -2.21 1.22
N CYS A 75 -11.00 -2.14 0.47
CA CYS A 75 -10.10 -3.28 0.28
C CYS A 75 -9.49 -3.75 1.61
N ALA A 76 -9.09 -2.82 2.48
CA ALA A 76 -8.53 -3.12 3.79
C ALA A 76 -9.57 -3.79 4.71
N ALA A 77 -10.84 -3.39 4.65
CA ALA A 77 -11.92 -4.02 5.39
C ALA A 77 -12.21 -5.46 4.94
N MET A 78 -11.94 -5.79 3.67
CA MET A 78 -12.06 -7.17 3.16
C MET A 78 -10.96 -8.11 3.68
N GLY A 79 -9.82 -7.58 4.12
CA GLY A 79 -8.68 -8.36 4.61
C GLY A 79 -8.97 -9.20 5.87
N PRO A 80 -9.47 -8.59 6.97
CA PRO A 80 -9.81 -9.31 8.20
C PRO A 80 -10.90 -10.37 8.00
N ALA A 81 -11.90 -10.10 7.15
CA ALA A 81 -13.01 -11.01 6.90
C ALA A 81 -12.61 -12.23 6.08
N THR A 82 -11.68 -12.07 5.13
CA THR A 82 -11.21 -13.17 4.28
C THR A 82 -10.00 -13.89 4.87
N GLY A 83 -9.22 -13.25 5.75
CA GLY A 83 -8.01 -13.81 6.35
C GLY A 83 -6.94 -14.23 5.35
N LEU A 84 -7.06 -13.80 4.09
CA LEU A 84 -6.18 -14.11 2.98
C LEU A 84 -5.38 -12.85 2.59
N PRO A 85 -4.11 -12.99 2.17
CA PRO A 85 -3.38 -11.89 1.54
C PRO A 85 -4.15 -11.35 0.34
N GLN A 86 -4.11 -10.04 0.11
CA GLN A 86 -4.89 -9.38 -0.95
C GLN A 86 -4.63 -9.97 -2.36
N ILE A 87 -3.40 -10.41 -2.62
CA ILE A 87 -3.04 -11.12 -3.85
C ILE A 87 -3.72 -12.49 -3.93
N GLU A 88 -3.80 -13.26 -2.84
CA GLU A 88 -4.52 -14.54 -2.83
C GLU A 88 -6.03 -14.36 -2.88
N ALA A 89 -6.57 -13.30 -2.28
CA ALA A 89 -7.98 -12.95 -2.40
C ALA A 89 -8.37 -12.66 -3.87
N SER A 90 -7.44 -12.13 -4.69
CA SER A 90 -7.70 -11.88 -6.11
C SER A 90 -7.98 -13.16 -6.93
N ARG A 91 -7.60 -14.34 -6.42
CA ARG A 91 -7.97 -15.65 -7.00
C ARG A 91 -9.49 -15.85 -7.05
N LEU A 92 -10.24 -15.27 -6.11
CA LEU A 92 -11.70 -15.40 -6.07
C LEU A 92 -12.36 -14.70 -7.25
N ALA A 93 -11.76 -13.61 -7.75
CA ALA A 93 -12.29 -12.83 -8.87
C ALA A 93 -11.72 -13.28 -10.23
N PHE A 94 -10.44 -13.64 -10.31
CA PHE A 94 -9.72 -13.91 -11.57
C PHE A 94 -9.31 -15.38 -11.78
N GLY A 95 -9.60 -16.26 -10.82
CA GLY A 95 -9.19 -17.65 -10.85
C GLY A 95 -7.69 -17.88 -10.54
N MET A 96 -7.28 -19.16 -10.52
CA MET A 96 -5.94 -19.56 -10.08
C MET A 96 -4.83 -19.10 -11.04
N ALA A 97 -5.09 -19.10 -12.35
CA ALA A 97 -4.14 -18.63 -13.36
C ALA A 97 -4.12 -17.09 -13.46
N GLY A 98 -5.27 -16.44 -13.26
CA GLY A 98 -5.42 -14.98 -13.39
C GLY A 98 -4.80 -14.16 -12.26
N LYS A 99 -4.54 -14.77 -11.09
CA LYS A 99 -3.85 -14.13 -9.95
C LYS A 99 -2.48 -13.52 -10.32
N ARG A 100 -1.81 -14.06 -11.35
CA ARG A 100 -0.49 -13.61 -11.80
C ARG A 100 -0.50 -12.18 -12.30
N VAL A 101 -1.61 -11.71 -12.88
CA VAL A 101 -1.71 -10.36 -13.45
C VAL A 101 -1.71 -9.29 -12.34
N PRO A 102 -2.61 -9.34 -11.34
CA PRO A 102 -2.53 -8.45 -10.17
C PRO A 102 -1.20 -8.53 -9.43
N ALA A 103 -0.62 -9.74 -9.32
CA ALA A 103 0.67 -9.92 -8.66
C ALA A 103 1.82 -9.21 -9.40
N LEU A 104 1.85 -9.27 -10.73
CA LEU A 104 2.86 -8.60 -11.54
C LEU A 104 2.70 -7.07 -11.47
N ILE A 105 1.47 -6.57 -11.52
CA ILE A 105 1.19 -5.13 -11.39
C ILE A 105 1.61 -4.62 -10.00
N ASN A 106 1.30 -5.38 -8.94
CA ASN A 106 1.73 -5.05 -7.59
C ASN A 106 3.25 -5.04 -7.47
N TRP A 107 3.94 -6.04 -8.03
CA TRP A 107 5.40 -6.09 -8.04
C TRP A 107 6.02 -4.89 -8.75
N ALA A 108 5.52 -4.54 -9.95
CA ALA A 108 5.99 -3.35 -10.67
C ALA A 108 5.74 -2.07 -9.87
N SER A 109 4.60 -1.98 -9.17
CA SER A 109 4.27 -0.85 -8.29
C SER A 109 5.23 -0.75 -7.10
N CYS A 110 5.62 -1.87 -6.48
CA CYS A 110 6.63 -1.89 -5.42
C CYS A 110 7.99 -1.39 -5.93
N VAL A 111 8.43 -1.85 -7.11
CA VAL A 111 9.67 -1.37 -7.73
C VAL A 111 9.62 0.13 -7.99
N GLY A 112 8.50 0.64 -8.50
CA GLY A 112 8.28 2.07 -8.69
C GLY A 112 8.33 2.86 -7.38
N TRP A 113 7.70 2.34 -6.32
CA TRP A 113 7.73 2.92 -4.99
C TRP A 113 9.16 2.97 -4.43
N ASP A 114 9.92 1.88 -4.51
CA ASP A 114 11.32 1.83 -4.06
C ASP A 114 12.19 2.83 -4.81
N ALA A 115 12.01 2.96 -6.12
CA ALA A 115 12.75 3.92 -6.94
C ALA A 115 12.49 5.37 -6.49
N VAL A 116 11.22 5.76 -6.29
CA VAL A 116 10.84 7.12 -5.88
C VAL A 116 11.38 7.47 -4.48
N ASN A 117 11.51 6.50 -3.58
CA ASN A 117 12.02 6.74 -2.24
C ASN A 117 13.56 6.74 -2.18
N ASN A 118 14.22 5.87 -2.96
CA ASN A 118 15.67 5.71 -2.90
C ASN A 118 16.43 6.74 -3.76
N VAL A 119 15.84 7.25 -4.85
CA VAL A 119 16.48 8.26 -5.71
C VAL A 119 16.78 9.55 -4.93
N PRO A 120 15.81 10.20 -4.23
CA PRO A 120 16.08 11.37 -3.41
C PRO A 120 17.07 11.07 -2.26
N SER A 121 16.98 9.88 -1.66
CA SER A 121 17.88 9.44 -0.59
C SER A 121 19.33 9.35 -1.07
N THR A 122 19.56 8.83 -2.28
CA THR A 122 20.89 8.72 -2.88
C THR A 122 21.44 10.09 -3.26
N VAL A 123 20.60 10.95 -3.84
CA VAL A 123 20.99 12.34 -4.16
C VAL A 123 21.39 13.09 -2.89
N ALA A 124 20.66 12.91 -1.78
CA ALA A 124 21.01 13.54 -0.51
C ALA A 124 22.38 13.07 0.03
N LEU A 125 22.73 11.80 -0.14
CA LEU A 125 24.04 11.26 0.26
C LEU A 125 25.20 11.79 -0.60
N VAL A 126 24.97 12.00 -1.90
CA VAL A 126 26.00 12.51 -2.83
C VAL A 126 26.26 14.00 -2.64
N LEU A 127 25.29 14.74 -2.11
CA LEU A 127 25.40 16.18 -1.86
C LEU A 127 26.01 16.54 -0.50
N LEU A 128 26.30 15.54 0.34
CA LEU A 128 27.03 15.67 1.61
C LEU A 128 28.54 15.57 1.39
#